data_AF-A0AAW2V0J2-F1
#
_entry.id   AF-A0AAW2V0J2-F1
#
_cell.length_a   1.000
_cell.length_b   1.000
_cell.length_c   1.000
_cell.angle_alpha   90.00
_cell.angle_beta   90.00
_cell.angle_gamma   90.00
#
_symmetry.space_group_name_H-M   'P 1'
#
loop_
_entity.id
_entity.type
_entity.pdbx_description
1 polymer ?
#
loop_
_entity_poly.entity_id
_entity_poly.type
_entity_poly.pdbx_seq_one_letter_code
_entity_poly.pdbx_strand_id
1 'polypeptide(L)'
;MNLLRIQNKTAKHLPPKHPLISTMSASTASVLLILLLLRTSISANDSPDILYDISPFIRVYTNGTIQRFIGTSVAPPLTDPITRVRSKDIVIDPTVNVTARLYLPGNANPGKKIPLLVYFHGGAFFTESAASPPYHRHLNSVVSRANVVAVSVNYRLAPENPLPVCYEDSWLALKWVFSHFKGYGNEPWIKNYVDFRHVHVGGDSAGANIAHNMAIRAGSDHERVVLY
;
A
#
# COMPACT_ATOMS: atom_id res chain seq x y z
N MET A 1 -30.20 -19.47 -39.15
CA MET A 1 -31.19 -18.62 -39.84
C MET A 1 -32.12 -18.03 -38.80
N ASN A 2 -32.19 -16.70 -38.70
CA ASN A 2 -33.40 -15.89 -38.53
C ASN A 2 -32.99 -14.46 -38.15
N LEU A 3 -33.31 -13.51 -39.02
CA LEU A 3 -33.28 -12.09 -38.72
C LEU A 3 -34.60 -11.75 -37.99
N LEU A 4 -34.65 -10.62 -37.28
CA LEU A 4 -35.36 -9.46 -37.82
C LEU A 4 -34.96 -8.16 -37.13
N ARG A 5 -35.01 -7.09 -37.94
CA ARG A 5 -34.61 -5.72 -37.67
C ARG A 5 -35.74 -4.86 -38.22
N ILE A 6 -36.12 -3.78 -37.55
CA ILE A 6 -36.81 -2.64 -38.17
C ILE A 6 -36.56 -1.37 -37.33
N GLN A 7 -36.40 -0.24 -38.02
CA GLN A 7 -36.35 1.12 -37.46
C GLN A 7 -37.47 1.93 -38.11
N ASN A 8 -37.93 3.03 -37.47
CA ASN A 8 -38.49 4.26 -38.06
C ASN A 8 -39.21 5.09 -36.97
N LYS A 9 -39.40 6.42 -37.07
CA LYS A 9 -38.62 7.48 -37.76
C LYS A 9 -38.96 8.85 -37.15
N THR A 10 -38.12 9.84 -37.46
CA THR A 10 -38.15 11.26 -37.04
C THR A 10 -39.38 12.08 -37.48
N ALA A 11 -39.75 13.10 -36.69
CA ALA A 11 -40.34 14.37 -37.15
C ALA A 11 -40.05 15.53 -36.16
N LYS A 12 -40.16 16.80 -36.59
CA LYS A 12 -39.95 18.04 -35.81
C LYS A 12 -41.07 19.06 -36.11
N HIS A 13 -41.47 19.91 -35.14
CA HIS A 13 -41.77 21.35 -35.35
C HIS A 13 -42.04 22.11 -34.02
N LEU A 14 -41.98 23.46 -34.07
CA LEU A 14 -42.21 24.40 -32.95
C LEU A 14 -42.49 25.83 -33.51
N PRO A 15 -43.02 26.81 -32.72
CA PRO A 15 -44.39 26.92 -32.20
C PRO A 15 -45.25 27.86 -33.11
N PRO A 16 -45.42 29.21 -32.98
CA PRO A 16 -45.32 30.21 -31.88
C PRO A 16 -46.58 31.14 -31.65
N LYS A 17 -46.55 31.92 -30.55
CA LYS A 17 -47.24 33.22 -30.23
C LYS A 17 -48.33 33.25 -29.12
N HIS A 18 -48.31 34.38 -28.37
CA HIS A 18 -49.06 34.79 -27.16
C HIS A 18 -50.32 35.64 -27.51
N PRO A 19 -51.01 36.37 -26.59
CA PRO A 19 -51.00 36.42 -25.10
C PRO A 19 -52.40 36.41 -24.40
N LEU A 20 -52.46 36.38 -23.05
CA LEU A 20 -53.05 37.50 -22.25
C LEU A 20 -52.99 37.32 -20.71
N ILE A 21 -52.81 38.47 -20.07
CA ILE A 21 -52.67 38.89 -18.66
C ILE A 21 -53.74 38.35 -17.66
N SER A 22 -53.32 38.06 -16.42
CA SER A 22 -54.06 38.42 -15.19
C SER A 22 -53.09 38.68 -14.01
N THR A 23 -53.45 39.56 -13.07
CA THR A 23 -52.54 40.16 -12.06
C THR A 23 -52.83 39.76 -10.61
N MET A 24 -51.77 39.45 -9.84
CA MET A 24 -51.66 39.45 -8.36
C MET A 24 -50.17 39.25 -7.99
N SER A 25 -49.65 39.50 -6.77
CA SER A 25 -49.93 40.44 -5.67
C SER A 25 -48.73 40.32 -4.70
N ALA A 26 -48.56 41.20 -3.71
CA ALA A 26 -47.30 41.29 -2.93
C ALA A 26 -47.18 40.30 -1.75
N SER A 27 -46.04 39.61 -1.63
CA SER A 27 -45.28 39.44 -0.36
C SER A 27 -43.96 38.67 -0.59
N THR A 28 -42.82 39.29 -0.31
CA THR A 28 -41.50 38.63 -0.28
C THR A 28 -41.12 38.08 1.10
N ALA A 29 -41.98 38.24 2.11
CA ALA A 29 -41.66 37.91 3.51
C ALA A 29 -41.51 36.41 3.80
N SER A 30 -42.12 35.53 2.99
CA SER A 30 -42.21 34.09 3.28
C SER A 30 -40.93 33.29 3.01
N VAL A 31 -39.99 33.80 2.18
CA VAL A 31 -38.76 33.06 1.85
C VAL A 31 -37.71 33.20 2.96
N LEU A 32 -37.55 34.40 3.52
CA LEU A 32 -36.50 34.67 4.51
C LEU A 32 -36.75 33.92 5.83
N LEU A 33 -38.01 33.73 6.23
CA LEU A 33 -38.34 32.99 7.45
C LEU A 33 -38.06 31.48 7.33
N ILE A 34 -38.21 30.89 6.13
CA ILE A 34 -37.84 29.48 5.88
C ILE A 34 -36.32 29.29 5.97
N LEU A 35 -35.53 30.24 5.44
CA LEU A 35 -34.07 30.24 5.61
C LEU A 35 -33.61 30.51 7.05
N LEU A 36 -34.42 31.19 7.88
CA LEU A 36 -34.07 31.49 9.27
C LEU A 36 -34.51 30.39 10.27
N LEU A 37 -35.57 29.63 9.96
CA LEU A 37 -36.04 28.50 10.80
C LEU A 37 -35.24 27.21 10.59
N LEU A 38 -34.44 27.11 9.52
CA LEU A 38 -33.43 26.05 9.33
C LEU A 38 -32.17 26.22 10.22
N ARG A 39 -32.28 26.97 11.33
CA ARG A 39 -31.27 27.10 12.39
C ARG A 39 -31.69 26.46 13.72
N THR A 40 -32.61 25.51 13.70
CA THR A 40 -32.81 24.58 14.82
C THR A 40 -31.76 23.46 14.80
N SER A 41 -30.77 23.58 15.68
CA SER A 41 -30.08 22.44 16.30
C SER A 41 -29.33 21.45 15.39
N ILE A 42 -28.66 21.91 14.33
CA ILE A 42 -27.44 21.22 13.85
C ILE A 42 -26.25 21.72 14.67
N SER A 43 -26.19 21.24 15.92
CA SER A 43 -24.92 20.89 16.54
C SER A 43 -24.70 19.40 16.27
N ALA A 44 -24.60 19.04 14.98
CA ALA A 44 -23.95 17.79 14.64
C ALA A 44 -22.54 17.83 15.24
N ASN A 45 -22.08 16.70 15.76
CA ASN A 45 -20.66 16.52 15.89
C ASN A 45 -20.12 16.39 14.46
N ASP A 46 -19.53 17.45 13.91
CA ASP A 46 -18.98 17.44 12.53
C ASP A 46 -17.79 16.44 12.38
N SER A 47 -17.38 15.80 13.48
CA SER A 47 -16.56 14.59 13.44
C SER A 47 -17.39 13.40 12.91
N PRO A 48 -16.98 12.72 11.83
CA PRO A 48 -17.67 11.51 11.38
C PRO A 48 -17.67 10.43 12.46
N ASP A 49 -18.68 9.56 12.47
CA ASP A 49 -18.75 8.43 13.38
C ASP A 49 -17.54 7.50 13.24
N ILE A 50 -17.18 6.84 14.34
CA ILE A 50 -16.08 5.87 14.36
C ILE A 50 -16.62 4.51 13.92
N LEU A 51 -16.12 4.00 12.79
CA LEU A 51 -16.45 2.67 12.27
C LEU A 51 -15.64 1.57 12.98
N TYR A 52 -14.36 1.83 13.23
CA TYR A 52 -13.49 0.94 14.01
C TYR A 52 -12.57 1.77 14.91
N ASP A 53 -12.48 1.41 16.18
CA ASP A 53 -11.43 1.89 17.09
C ASP A 53 -10.57 0.71 17.54
N ILE A 54 -9.30 0.73 17.18
CA ILE A 54 -8.27 -0.21 17.63
C ILE A 54 -7.15 0.61 18.28
N SER A 55 -7.50 1.52 19.19
CA SER A 55 -6.53 2.25 20.02
C SER A 55 -5.59 1.29 20.76
N PRO A 56 -4.30 1.62 20.91
CA PRO A 56 -3.64 2.86 20.50
C PRO A 56 -3.08 2.85 19.06
N PHE A 57 -3.50 1.94 18.17
CA PHE A 57 -2.88 1.78 16.86
C PHE A 57 -3.56 2.61 15.76
N ILE A 58 -4.86 2.39 15.55
CA ILE A 58 -5.60 2.90 14.39
C ILE A 58 -7.07 3.19 14.74
N ARG A 59 -7.62 4.24 14.14
CA ARG A 59 -9.05 4.56 14.13
C ARG A 59 -9.51 4.78 12.69
N VAL A 60 -10.67 4.23 12.36
CA VAL A 60 -11.31 4.32 11.04
C VAL A 60 -12.68 4.95 11.22
N TYR A 61 -12.98 5.95 10.42
CA TYR A 61 -14.23 6.71 10.46
C TYR A 61 -15.18 6.30 9.33
N THR A 62 -16.48 6.49 9.51
CA THR A 62 -17.53 6.08 8.55
C THR A 62 -17.43 6.78 7.20
N ASN A 63 -16.80 7.94 7.12
CA ASN A 63 -16.51 8.65 5.87
C ASN A 63 -15.25 8.12 5.12
N GLY A 64 -14.63 7.05 5.60
CA GLY A 64 -13.39 6.47 5.03
C GLY A 64 -12.09 7.12 5.51
N THR A 65 -12.14 8.10 6.41
CA THR A 65 -10.92 8.68 7.02
C THR A 65 -10.24 7.63 7.91
N ILE A 66 -8.91 7.54 7.82
CA ILE A 66 -8.10 6.58 8.58
C ILE A 66 -7.01 7.34 9.32
N GLN A 67 -6.94 7.14 10.64
CA GLN A 67 -5.99 7.79 11.53
C GLN A 67 -5.12 6.73 12.22
N ARG A 68 -3.81 6.73 11.96
CA ARG A 68 -2.82 5.88 12.62
C ARG A 68 -2.06 6.69 13.68
N PHE A 69 -2.02 6.20 14.91
CA PHE A 69 -1.38 6.89 16.03
C PHE A 69 0.02 6.31 16.35
N ILE A 70 0.22 5.01 16.10
CA ILE A 70 1.48 4.28 16.27
C ILE A 70 1.93 3.73 14.91
N GLY A 71 3.24 3.53 14.73
CA GLY A 71 3.84 2.92 13.53
C GLY A 71 3.97 3.83 12.30
N THR A 72 3.71 5.13 12.46
CA THR A 72 3.77 6.14 11.39
C THR A 72 5.13 6.83 11.26
N SER A 73 6.02 6.68 12.24
CA SER A 73 7.38 7.24 12.20
C SER A 73 8.26 6.49 11.19
N VAL A 74 9.14 7.21 10.51
CA VAL A 74 10.12 6.65 9.57
C VAL A 74 11.54 7.08 9.94
N ALA A 75 12.49 6.16 9.84
CA ALA A 75 13.92 6.48 9.83
C ALA A 75 14.36 6.75 8.38
N PRO A 76 15.26 7.71 8.10
CA PRO A 76 15.85 7.86 6.78
C PRO A 76 16.80 6.69 6.45
N PRO A 77 17.01 6.34 5.17
CA PRO A 77 18.04 5.39 4.78
C PRO A 77 19.42 6.03 4.96
N LEU A 78 20.34 5.31 5.60
CA LEU A 78 21.67 5.81 5.95
C LEU A 78 22.73 4.71 6.05
N THR A 79 23.99 5.11 6.26
CA THR A 79 25.05 4.21 6.74
C THR A 79 25.06 4.27 8.26
N ASP A 80 24.65 3.19 8.92
CA ASP A 80 24.53 3.13 10.37
C ASP A 80 25.92 3.23 11.03
N PRO A 81 26.14 4.15 11.98
CA PRO A 81 27.48 4.44 12.49
C PRO A 81 28.06 3.29 13.33
N ILE A 82 27.21 2.47 13.95
CA ILE A 82 27.60 1.41 14.90
C ILE A 82 27.79 0.09 14.16
N THR A 83 26.78 -0.34 13.41
CA THR A 83 26.74 -1.62 12.69
C THR A 83 27.40 -1.55 11.32
N ARG A 84 27.70 -0.35 10.83
CA ARG A 84 28.27 -0.05 9.49
C ARG A 84 27.39 -0.52 8.32
N VAL A 85 26.14 -0.94 8.59
CA VAL A 85 25.18 -1.36 7.56
C VAL A 85 24.78 -0.14 6.73
N ARG A 86 24.84 -0.28 5.41
CA ARG A 86 24.34 0.70 4.46
C ARG A 86 22.92 0.36 4.10
N SER A 87 22.03 1.34 4.06
CA SER A 87 20.65 1.17 3.61
C SER A 87 20.27 2.18 2.53
N LYS A 88 19.33 1.79 1.66
CA LYS A 88 18.70 2.66 0.66
C LYS A 88 17.27 2.21 0.36
N ASP A 89 16.40 3.15 0.03
CA ASP A 89 15.04 2.86 -0.42
C ASP A 89 15.01 2.70 -1.94
N ILE A 90 14.21 1.74 -2.42
CA ILE A 90 13.97 1.49 -3.85
C ILE A 90 12.47 1.31 -4.12
N VAL A 91 12.05 1.58 -5.35
CA VAL A 91 10.72 1.21 -5.86
C VAL A 91 10.83 -0.15 -6.52
N ILE A 92 9.95 -1.07 -6.13
CA ILE A 92 9.81 -2.41 -6.74
C ILE A 92 8.86 -2.31 -7.94
N ASP A 93 7.69 -1.70 -7.75
CA ASP A 93 6.72 -1.44 -8.80
C ASP A 93 5.97 -0.11 -8.52
N PRO A 94 6.07 0.88 -9.43
CA PRO A 94 5.43 2.19 -9.25
C PRO A 94 3.92 2.19 -9.52
N THR A 95 3.38 1.18 -10.22
CA THR A 95 1.95 1.11 -10.58
C THR A 95 1.07 0.80 -9.37
N VAL A 96 1.62 0.03 -8.42
CA VAL A 96 1.01 -0.36 -7.15
C VAL A 96 1.72 0.26 -5.93
N ASN A 97 2.71 1.13 -6.15
CA ASN A 97 3.53 1.76 -5.10
C ASN A 97 4.16 0.76 -4.11
N VAL A 98 4.58 -0.41 -4.59
CA VAL A 98 5.34 -1.36 -3.77
C VAL A 98 6.80 -0.91 -3.75
N THR A 99 7.32 -0.70 -2.56
CA THR A 99 8.70 -0.24 -2.33
C THR A 99 9.42 -1.19 -1.37
N ALA A 100 10.74 -1.03 -1.22
CA ALA A 100 11.50 -1.75 -0.22
C ALA A 100 12.71 -0.95 0.26
N ARG A 101 13.11 -1.17 1.52
CA ARG A 101 14.41 -0.74 2.02
C ARG A 101 15.41 -1.88 1.86
N LEU A 102 16.47 -1.65 1.10
CA LEU A 102 17.60 -2.55 0.98
C LEU A 102 18.61 -2.27 2.09
N TYR A 103 19.27 -3.32 2.56
CA TYR A 103 20.35 -3.27 3.55
C TYR A 103 21.52 -4.12 3.06
N LEU A 104 22.74 -3.60 3.21
CA LEU A 104 23.99 -4.21 2.79
C LEU A 104 25.03 -4.05 3.90
N PRO A 105 25.65 -5.12 4.43
CA PRO A 105 26.54 -5.02 5.58
C PRO A 105 27.83 -4.28 5.23
N GLY A 106 28.44 -3.63 6.23
CA GLY A 106 29.58 -2.71 6.02
C GLY A 106 30.86 -3.37 5.50
N ASN A 107 30.96 -4.69 5.60
CA ASN A 107 32.06 -5.54 5.12
C ASN A 107 31.79 -6.18 3.75
N ALA A 108 30.65 -5.89 3.09
CA ALA A 108 30.26 -6.54 1.85
C ALA A 108 31.23 -6.23 0.70
N ASN A 109 31.72 -7.28 0.04
CA ASN A 109 32.68 -7.22 -1.07
C ASN A 109 32.02 -7.80 -2.34
N PRO A 110 32.01 -7.10 -3.50
CA PRO A 110 31.43 -7.61 -4.74
C PRO A 110 31.99 -8.97 -5.21
N GLY A 111 33.22 -9.32 -4.83
CA GLY A 111 33.83 -10.63 -5.14
C GLY A 111 33.38 -11.77 -4.23
N LYS A 112 32.63 -11.49 -3.15
CA LYS A 112 32.12 -12.50 -2.21
C LYS A 112 30.62 -12.32 -2.01
N LYS A 113 29.83 -13.09 -2.76
CA LYS A 113 28.38 -13.18 -2.57
C LYS A 113 28.03 -13.76 -1.19
N ILE A 114 26.90 -13.30 -0.64
CA ILE A 114 26.41 -13.60 0.71
C ILE A 114 24.90 -13.89 0.69
N PRO A 115 24.33 -14.56 1.70
CA PRO A 115 22.90 -14.90 1.71
C PRO A 115 21.98 -13.66 1.64
N LEU A 116 20.74 -13.88 1.24
CA LEU A 116 19.68 -12.88 1.17
C LEU A 116 18.60 -13.17 2.22
N LEU A 117 18.11 -12.12 2.88
CA LEU A 117 16.89 -12.13 3.67
C LEU A 117 15.83 -11.23 3.00
N VAL A 118 14.71 -11.80 2.56
CA VAL A 118 13.50 -11.02 2.24
C VAL A 118 12.66 -10.93 3.51
N TYR A 119 12.45 -9.71 4.00
CA TYR A 119 11.79 -9.45 5.29
C TYR A 119 10.47 -8.70 5.09
N PHE A 120 9.43 -9.18 5.77
CA PHE A 120 8.13 -8.51 5.88
C PHE A 120 7.93 -8.04 7.32
N HIS A 121 7.63 -6.76 7.52
CA HIS A 121 7.41 -6.20 8.86
C HIS A 121 6.08 -6.66 9.47
N GLY A 122 6.03 -6.73 10.80
CA GLY A 122 4.79 -6.80 11.58
C GLY A 122 3.95 -5.52 11.48
N GLY A 123 3.08 -5.30 12.48
CA GLY A 123 2.12 -4.17 12.47
C GLY A 123 0.68 -4.56 12.08
N ALA A 124 0.28 -5.81 12.33
CA ALA A 124 -1.11 -6.30 12.18
C ALA A 124 -1.76 -6.04 10.81
N PHE A 125 -0.96 -5.98 9.73
CA PHE A 125 -1.37 -5.62 8.36
C PHE A 125 -1.88 -4.18 8.16
N PHE A 126 -2.01 -3.37 9.22
CA PHE A 126 -2.61 -2.03 9.15
C PHE A 126 -1.74 -0.90 9.73
N THR A 127 -0.54 -1.18 10.22
CA THR A 127 0.44 -0.16 10.65
C THR A 127 1.87 -0.63 10.40
N GLU A 128 2.85 0.22 10.75
CA GLU A 128 4.28 0.08 10.50
C GLU A 128 4.69 0.18 9.02
N SER A 129 6.00 0.19 8.77
CA SER A 129 6.60 0.30 7.43
C SER A 129 8.00 -0.31 7.39
N ALA A 130 8.51 -0.61 6.19
CA ALA A 130 9.90 -1.07 6.01
C ALA A 130 10.96 -0.02 6.45
N ALA A 131 10.54 1.25 6.55
CA ALA A 131 11.35 2.38 7.01
C ALA A 131 11.22 2.66 8.53
N SER A 132 10.32 1.98 9.24
CA SER A 132 10.00 2.29 10.64
C SER A 132 11.19 2.06 11.61
N PRO A 133 11.45 2.97 12.57
CA PRO A 133 12.59 2.88 13.50
C PRO A 133 12.82 1.56 14.26
N PRO A 134 11.80 0.81 14.76
CA PRO A 134 11.99 -0.54 15.27
C PRO A 134 12.56 -1.50 14.22
N TYR A 135 11.91 -1.67 13.05
CA TYR A 135 12.38 -2.61 12.02
C TYR A 135 13.70 -2.18 11.38
N HIS A 136 13.94 -0.88 11.24
CA HIS A 136 15.23 -0.36 10.75
C HIS A 136 16.39 -0.74 11.69
N ARG A 137 16.24 -0.56 13.01
CA ARG A 137 17.25 -1.00 13.99
C ARG A 137 17.37 -2.51 14.06
N HIS A 138 16.26 -3.25 13.95
CA HIS A 138 16.27 -4.71 13.89
C HIS A 138 17.09 -5.21 12.70
N LEU A 139 16.83 -4.69 11.49
CA LEU A 139 17.53 -5.12 10.28
C LEU A 139 18.99 -4.66 10.23
N ASN A 140 19.35 -3.47 10.75
CA ASN A 140 20.77 -3.11 10.94
C ASN A 140 21.49 -4.15 11.84
N SER A 141 20.82 -4.64 12.89
CA SER A 141 21.37 -5.69 13.77
C SER A 141 21.46 -7.05 13.09
N VAL A 142 20.40 -7.49 12.39
CA VAL A 142 20.38 -8.79 11.68
C VAL A 142 21.42 -8.81 10.56
N VAL A 143 21.47 -7.78 9.72
CA VAL A 143 22.36 -7.68 8.56
C VAL A 143 23.83 -7.69 8.96
N SER A 144 24.20 -6.94 10.02
CA SER A 144 25.58 -6.93 10.52
C SER A 144 25.99 -8.23 11.23
N ARG A 145 25.07 -8.89 11.96
CA ARG A 145 25.37 -10.10 12.73
C ARG A 145 25.32 -11.39 11.90
N ALA A 146 24.37 -11.50 10.97
CA ALA A 146 24.20 -12.66 10.11
C ALA A 146 24.97 -12.55 8.78
N ASN A 147 25.51 -11.37 8.45
CA ASN A 147 26.26 -11.11 7.23
C ASN A 147 25.43 -11.46 5.96
N VAL A 148 24.26 -10.84 5.85
CA VAL A 148 23.28 -11.06 4.75
C VAL A 148 22.94 -9.75 4.06
N VAL A 149 22.59 -9.78 2.77
CA VAL A 149 21.80 -8.69 2.17
C VAL A 149 20.38 -8.80 2.71
N ALA A 150 19.69 -7.69 2.98
CA ALA A 150 18.25 -7.74 3.28
C ALA A 150 17.42 -6.84 2.35
N VAL A 151 16.22 -7.33 2.01
CA VAL A 151 15.17 -6.62 1.26
C VAL A 151 13.97 -6.53 2.21
N SER A 152 13.79 -5.37 2.86
CA SER A 152 12.62 -5.11 3.72
C SER A 152 11.48 -4.59 2.86
N VAL A 153 10.46 -5.42 2.61
CA VAL A 153 9.36 -5.10 1.70
C VAL A 153 8.33 -4.22 2.39
N ASN A 154 7.97 -3.11 1.75
CA ASN A 154 6.95 -2.18 2.20
C ASN A 154 5.64 -2.47 1.45
N TYR A 155 4.92 -3.50 1.89
CA TYR A 155 3.64 -3.91 1.33
C TYR A 155 2.53 -2.91 1.69
N ARG A 156 1.45 -2.84 0.90
CA ARG A 156 0.33 -1.94 1.19
C ARG A 156 -0.49 -2.39 2.38
N LEU A 157 -0.93 -1.42 3.18
CA LEU A 157 -1.63 -1.64 4.44
C LEU A 157 -3.16 -1.65 4.26
N ALA A 158 -3.82 -2.42 5.12
CA ALA A 158 -5.23 -2.30 5.42
C ALA A 158 -5.50 -1.06 6.31
N PRO A 159 -6.74 -0.51 6.31
CA PRO A 159 -7.89 -0.94 5.53
C PRO A 159 -7.97 -0.36 4.10
N GLU A 160 -7.08 0.54 3.70
CA GLU A 160 -7.02 1.09 2.32
C GLU A 160 -6.81 -0.01 1.27
N ASN A 161 -5.99 -1.01 1.61
CA ASN A 161 -5.70 -2.17 0.79
C ASN A 161 -5.94 -3.44 1.64
N PRO A 162 -7.19 -3.95 1.70
CA PRO A 162 -7.51 -5.13 2.49
C PRO A 162 -6.80 -6.39 1.97
N LEU A 163 -6.76 -7.45 2.78
CA LEU A 163 -6.28 -8.76 2.34
C LEU A 163 -7.11 -9.22 1.12
N PRO A 164 -6.48 -9.81 0.08
CA PRO A 164 -5.14 -10.38 0.07
C PRO A 164 -4.01 -9.44 -0.41
N VAL A 165 -4.22 -8.12 -0.56
CA VAL A 165 -3.29 -7.23 -1.29
C VAL A 165 -1.85 -7.30 -0.76
N CYS A 166 -1.65 -7.33 0.57
CA CYS A 166 -0.32 -7.45 1.16
C CYS A 166 0.45 -8.72 0.74
N TYR A 167 -0.25 -9.82 0.43
CA TYR A 167 0.35 -11.06 -0.08
C TYR A 167 0.72 -10.95 -1.56
N GLU A 168 -0.09 -10.29 -2.39
CA GLU A 168 0.24 -10.07 -3.80
C GLU A 168 1.41 -9.09 -3.97
N ASP A 169 1.45 -8.02 -3.17
CA ASP A 169 2.60 -7.09 -3.10
C ASP A 169 3.89 -7.82 -2.69
N SER A 170 3.78 -8.74 -1.73
CA SER A 170 4.90 -9.56 -1.23
C SER A 170 5.37 -10.59 -2.25
N TRP A 171 4.44 -11.18 -3.01
CA TRP A 171 4.76 -12.09 -4.11
C TRP A 171 5.38 -11.36 -5.31
N LEU A 172 4.89 -10.17 -5.61
CA LEU A 172 5.46 -9.26 -6.59
C LEU A 172 6.89 -8.86 -6.20
N ALA A 173 7.14 -8.52 -4.93
CA ALA A 173 8.47 -8.23 -4.42
C ALA A 173 9.44 -9.43 -4.52
N LEU A 174 8.97 -10.65 -4.24
CA LEU A 174 9.76 -11.87 -4.44
C LEU A 174 10.08 -12.12 -5.92
N LYS A 175 9.10 -11.98 -6.82
CA LYS A 175 9.34 -12.08 -8.28
C LYS A 175 10.35 -11.04 -8.77
N TRP A 176 10.29 -9.80 -8.26
CA TRP A 176 11.26 -8.75 -8.54
C TRP A 176 12.67 -9.11 -8.03
N VAL A 177 12.79 -9.65 -6.80
CA VAL A 177 14.06 -10.17 -6.26
C VAL A 177 14.65 -11.23 -7.20
N PHE A 178 13.89 -12.27 -7.55
CA PHE A 178 14.36 -13.36 -8.42
C PHE A 178 14.55 -12.96 -9.89
N SER A 179 14.00 -11.83 -10.35
CA SER A 179 14.31 -11.28 -11.69
C SER A 179 15.80 -10.96 -11.86
N HIS A 180 16.50 -10.62 -10.77
CA HIS A 180 17.95 -10.35 -10.78
C HIS A 180 18.77 -11.62 -11.01
N PHE A 181 18.33 -12.76 -10.45
CA PHE A 181 18.93 -14.07 -10.72
C PHE A 181 18.72 -14.49 -12.17
N LYS A 182 17.51 -14.26 -12.72
CA LYS A 182 17.18 -14.50 -14.13
C LYS A 182 17.80 -13.48 -15.10
N GLY A 183 18.59 -12.51 -14.62
CA GLY A 183 19.31 -11.53 -15.43
C GLY A 183 18.50 -10.32 -15.93
N TYR A 184 17.20 -10.25 -15.61
CA TYR A 184 16.31 -9.14 -16.01
C TYR A 184 16.35 -7.96 -15.02
N GLY A 185 16.62 -8.24 -13.75
CA GLY A 185 16.72 -7.23 -12.69
C GLY A 185 18.08 -6.52 -12.68
N ASN A 186 18.07 -5.20 -12.43
CA ASN A 186 19.26 -4.33 -12.55
C ASN A 186 19.74 -3.68 -11.25
N GLU A 187 19.15 -3.97 -10.08
CA GLU A 187 19.61 -3.43 -8.80
C GLU A 187 21.03 -3.94 -8.44
N PRO A 188 22.05 -3.05 -8.36
CA PRO A 188 23.44 -3.46 -8.17
C PRO A 188 23.72 -4.18 -6.84
N TRP A 189 23.01 -3.86 -5.75
CA TRP A 189 23.21 -4.50 -4.45
C TRP A 189 22.77 -5.97 -4.49
N ILE A 190 21.68 -6.27 -5.20
CA ILE A 190 21.22 -7.66 -5.38
C ILE A 190 22.13 -8.38 -6.37
N LYS A 191 22.32 -7.82 -7.57
CA LYS A 191 23.11 -8.43 -8.65
C LYS A 191 24.53 -8.80 -8.22
N ASN A 192 25.21 -7.90 -7.52
CA ASN A 192 26.64 -8.07 -7.21
C ASN A 192 26.89 -8.85 -5.91
N TYR A 193 26.05 -8.70 -4.88
CA TYR A 193 26.35 -9.23 -3.54
C TYR A 193 25.48 -10.41 -3.10
N VAL A 194 24.32 -10.69 -3.72
CA VAL A 194 23.47 -11.82 -3.31
C VAL A 194 23.97 -13.15 -3.88
N ASP A 195 24.08 -14.16 -3.02
CA ASP A 195 24.04 -15.57 -3.38
C ASP A 195 22.59 -16.07 -3.37
N PHE A 196 22.06 -16.39 -4.56
CA PHE A 196 20.68 -16.85 -4.72
C PHE A 196 20.46 -18.31 -4.29
N ARG A 197 21.53 -19.03 -3.92
CA ARG A 197 21.42 -20.36 -3.29
C ARG A 197 21.02 -20.31 -1.82
N HIS A 198 21.15 -19.14 -1.20
CA HIS A 198 20.90 -18.94 0.23
C HIS A 198 19.92 -17.78 0.41
N VAL A 199 18.68 -17.98 -0.05
CA VAL A 199 17.58 -17.02 0.12
C VAL A 199 16.69 -17.46 1.27
N HIS A 200 16.58 -16.60 2.27
CA HIS A 200 15.71 -16.75 3.42
C HIS A 200 14.52 -15.78 3.29
N VAL A 201 13.35 -16.23 3.70
CA VAL A 201 12.13 -15.40 3.76
C VAL A 201 11.67 -15.36 5.22
N GLY A 202 11.39 -14.17 5.74
CA GLY A 202 11.10 -13.97 7.16
C GLY A 202 10.28 -12.73 7.45
N GLY A 203 9.93 -12.59 8.72
CA GLY A 203 9.09 -11.51 9.24
C GLY A 203 8.61 -11.84 10.65
N ASP A 204 7.93 -10.90 11.28
CA ASP A 204 7.36 -11.02 12.63
C ASP A 204 5.86 -10.71 12.62
N SER A 205 5.08 -11.28 13.54
CA SER A 205 3.63 -11.01 13.65
C SER A 205 2.90 -11.18 12.29
N ALA A 206 2.23 -10.15 11.79
CA ALA A 206 1.63 -10.12 10.44
C ALA A 206 2.66 -10.43 9.32
N GLY A 207 3.88 -9.92 9.43
CA GLY A 207 4.99 -10.22 8.52
C GLY A 207 5.42 -11.69 8.55
N ALA A 208 5.33 -12.37 9.70
CA ALA A 208 5.55 -13.82 9.77
C ALA A 208 4.45 -14.62 9.05
N ASN A 209 3.19 -14.15 9.15
CA ASN A 209 2.07 -14.73 8.40
C ASN A 209 2.25 -14.52 6.88
N ILE A 210 2.72 -13.34 6.44
CA ILE A 210 3.11 -13.09 5.05
C ILE A 210 4.24 -14.03 4.62
N ALA A 211 5.34 -14.11 5.39
CA ALA A 211 6.48 -14.97 5.10
C ALA A 211 6.08 -16.45 4.95
N HIS A 212 5.21 -16.95 5.82
CA HIS A 212 4.64 -18.30 5.72
C HIS A 212 3.86 -18.51 4.42
N ASN A 213 2.90 -17.63 4.10
CA ASN A 213 2.12 -17.72 2.86
C ASN A 213 3.00 -17.62 1.60
N MET A 214 4.04 -16.79 1.63
CA MET A 214 5.01 -16.68 0.54
C MET A 214 5.85 -17.96 0.37
N ALA A 215 6.27 -18.61 1.45
CA ALA A 215 6.99 -19.88 1.38
C ALA A 215 6.11 -21.01 0.83
N ILE A 216 4.85 -21.11 1.27
CA ILE A 216 3.88 -22.08 0.74
C ILE A 216 3.61 -21.83 -0.75
N ARG A 217 3.42 -20.56 -1.16
CA ARG A 217 3.24 -20.19 -2.56
C ARG A 217 4.46 -20.55 -3.41
N ALA A 218 5.67 -20.21 -2.96
CA ALA A 218 6.91 -20.54 -3.67
C ALA A 218 7.12 -22.04 -3.87
N GLY A 219 6.71 -22.88 -2.90
CA GLY A 219 6.76 -24.34 -3.02
C GLY A 219 5.63 -24.96 -3.86
N SER A 220 4.52 -24.25 -4.07
CA SER A 220 3.33 -24.74 -4.78
C SER A 220 3.21 -24.25 -6.23
N ASP A 221 3.73 -23.05 -6.52
CA ASP A 221 3.58 -22.40 -7.81
C ASP A 221 4.41 -23.11 -8.89
N HIS A 222 3.72 -23.65 -9.90
CA HIS A 222 4.36 -24.47 -10.94
C HIS A 222 5.25 -23.64 -11.88
N GLU A 223 5.16 -22.30 -11.85
CA GLU A 223 6.11 -21.39 -12.53
C GLU A 223 7.50 -21.30 -11.86
N ARG A 224 7.82 -22.21 -10.92
CA ARG A 224 9.20 -22.54 -10.53
C ARG A 224 10.06 -21.30 -10.22
N VAL A 225 9.72 -20.63 -9.12
CA VAL A 225 10.68 -19.80 -8.38
C VAL A 225 11.64 -20.76 -7.66
N VAL A 226 12.59 -21.34 -8.41
CA VAL A 226 13.38 -22.47 -7.92
C VAL A 226 14.41 -22.00 -6.89
N LEU A 227 14.13 -22.34 -5.64
CA LEU A 227 15.09 -22.30 -4.53
C LEU A 227 15.94 -23.59 -4.60
N TYR A 228 17.26 -23.44 -4.78
CA TYR A 228 18.26 -24.52 -4.89
C TYR A 228 19.55 -24.17 -4.14
#